data_AF-A0A9Q4AZU9-F1
#
_entry.id   AF-A0A9Q4AZU9-F1
#
_cell.length_a   1.000
_cell.length_b   1.000
_cell.length_c   1.000
_cell.angle_alpha   90.00
_cell.angle_beta   90.00
_cell.angle_gamma   90.00
#
_symmetry.space_group_name_H-M   'P 1'
#
loop_
_entity.id
_entity.type
_entity.pdbx_description
1 polymer ?
#
loop_
_entity_poly.entity_id
_entity_poly.type
_entity_poly.pdbx_seq_one_letter_code
_entity_poly.pdbx_strand_id
1 'polypeptide(L)'
;MKKSNFFAFIGCVFLILAACNDNEKGSTEKIDESDDLSTLVSTNKKLTEQLEDERQKIEELEEENRRLKNDILTYKQQAIETEEQHEDELALRVEIEEKLLDIFEYMHERNHDDLQTMLASNVTIDHELEALNIMEHDSGIDRTMHYLQFDPVPYIAQRGFSLVDDTHYTSDYAMYTLTDDGFQYDGGVEVVFSFEEEWKLSSIRYVQ
;
A
#
# COMPACT_ATOMS: atom_id res chain seq x y z
N MET A 1 20.38 -57.66 -10.13
CA MET A 1 19.09 -58.34 -10.40
C MET A 1 18.01 -57.73 -9.53
N LYS A 2 17.02 -57.07 -10.14
CA LYS A 2 15.58 -57.12 -9.82
C LYS A 2 14.90 -56.01 -10.65
N LYS A 3 14.57 -56.39 -11.89
CA LYS A 3 13.58 -55.70 -12.70
C LYS A 3 12.19 -56.17 -12.25
N SER A 4 11.19 -55.37 -12.59
CA SER A 4 9.77 -55.73 -12.69
C SER A 4 9.00 -55.71 -11.38
N ASN A 5 8.25 -54.62 -11.17
CA ASN A 5 6.94 -54.63 -10.50
C ASN A 5 6.08 -53.40 -10.85
N PHE A 6 6.24 -52.83 -12.05
CA PHE A 6 5.40 -51.71 -12.53
C PHE A 6 4.41 -52.11 -13.63
N PHE A 7 4.45 -53.37 -14.09
CA PHE A 7 3.62 -53.85 -15.20
C PHE A 7 2.41 -54.69 -14.79
N ALA A 8 2.18 -54.91 -13.49
CA ALA A 8 1.07 -55.76 -13.01
C ALA A 8 -0.27 -55.03 -12.81
N PHE A 9 -0.31 -53.69 -12.88
CA PHE A 9 -1.54 -52.92 -12.63
C PHE A 9 -2.30 -52.50 -13.90
N ILE A 10 -1.67 -52.61 -15.09
CA ILE A 10 -2.27 -52.24 -16.39
C ILE A 10 -2.93 -53.44 -17.09
N GLY A 11 -2.83 -54.66 -16.53
CA GLY A 11 -3.39 -55.88 -17.11
C GLY A 11 -4.86 -56.18 -16.78
N CYS A 12 -5.42 -55.60 -15.72
CA CYS A 12 -6.80 -55.92 -15.29
C CYS A 12 -7.90 -55.06 -15.94
N VAL A 13 -7.55 -53.95 -16.59
CA VAL A 13 -8.55 -53.08 -17.27
C VAL A 13 -8.83 -53.55 -18.71
N PHE A 14 -7.91 -54.29 -19.33
CA PHE A 14 -8.10 -54.83 -20.69
C PHE A 14 -8.89 -56.15 -20.75
N LEU A 15 -9.07 -56.86 -19.62
CA LEU A 15 -9.81 -58.13 -19.59
C LEU A 15 -11.34 -57.97 -19.44
N ILE A 16 -11.83 -56.75 -19.18
CA ILE A 16 -13.29 -56.49 -19.10
C ILE A 16 -13.87 -56.16 -20.47
N LEU A 17 -13.05 -55.71 -21.43
CA LEU A 17 -13.50 -55.39 -22.80
C LEU A 17 -13.51 -56.60 -23.75
N ALA A 18 -12.89 -57.73 -23.38
CA ALA A 18 -12.81 -58.92 -24.22
C ALA A 18 -13.84 -60.02 -23.86
N ALA A 19 -14.70 -59.80 -22.86
CA ALA A 19 -15.68 -60.79 -22.38
C ALA A 19 -17.11 -60.59 -22.93
N CYS A 20 -17.32 -59.67 -23.87
CA CYS A 20 -18.60 -59.49 -24.58
C CYS A 20 -18.44 -59.67 -26.09
N ASN A 21 -17.74 -60.73 -26.53
CA ASN A 21 -17.74 -61.09 -27.95
C ASN A 21 -18.09 -62.57 -28.15
N ASP A 22 -19.33 -62.78 -28.63
CA ASP A 22 -19.96 -63.97 -29.20
C ASP A 22 -20.06 -65.22 -28.32
N ASN A 23 -21.21 -65.89 -28.16
CA ASN A 23 -22.22 -66.19 -29.17
C ASN A 23 -23.44 -66.89 -28.52
N GLU A 24 -24.69 -66.45 -28.75
CA GLU A 24 -25.81 -67.40 -28.83
C GLU A 24 -26.98 -66.89 -29.69
N LYS A 25 -27.04 -67.46 -30.90
CA LYS A 25 -28.25 -67.90 -31.63
C LYS A 25 -29.36 -66.87 -31.90
N GLY A 26 -29.28 -66.34 -33.12
CA GLY A 26 -30.37 -66.34 -34.10
C GLY A 26 -31.81 -66.27 -33.59
N SER A 27 -32.32 -65.04 -33.45
CA SER A 27 -33.65 -64.68 -33.92
C SER A 27 -33.46 -63.77 -35.13
N THR A 28 -33.99 -64.17 -36.29
CA THR A 28 -34.35 -63.21 -37.34
C THR A 28 -35.47 -62.34 -36.80
N GLU A 29 -35.13 -61.38 -35.96
CA GLU A 29 -35.96 -60.23 -35.67
C GLU A 29 -35.79 -59.26 -36.82
N LYS A 30 -36.92 -58.86 -37.40
CA LYS A 30 -36.98 -57.75 -38.34
C LYS A 30 -36.27 -56.58 -37.67
N ILE A 31 -35.20 -56.08 -38.30
CA ILE A 31 -34.64 -54.78 -37.95
C ILE A 31 -35.77 -53.79 -38.22
N ASP A 32 -36.42 -53.36 -37.14
CA ASP A 32 -37.36 -52.27 -37.16
C ASP A 32 -36.53 -50.99 -37.30
N GLU A 33 -36.27 -50.58 -38.55
CA GLU A 33 -35.51 -49.36 -38.90
C GLU A 33 -36.09 -48.08 -38.25
N SER A 34 -37.29 -48.17 -37.66
CA SER A 34 -37.96 -47.10 -36.91
C SER A 34 -37.36 -46.85 -35.52
N ASP A 35 -36.94 -47.89 -34.79
CA ASP A 35 -36.52 -47.77 -33.38
C ASP A 35 -35.08 -47.26 -33.23
N ASP A 36 -34.18 -47.64 -34.14
CA ASP A 36 -32.80 -47.15 -34.19
C ASP A 36 -32.71 -45.66 -34.57
N LEU A 37 -33.59 -45.20 -35.47
CA LEU A 37 -33.67 -43.80 -35.87
C LEU A 37 -34.15 -42.91 -34.71
N SER A 38 -35.13 -43.39 -33.93
CA SER A 38 -35.62 -42.68 -32.75
C SER A 38 -34.54 -42.56 -31.67
N THR A 39 -33.73 -43.61 -31.49
CA THR A 39 -32.63 -43.67 -30.53
C THR A 39 -31.50 -42.72 -30.92
N LEU A 40 -31.12 -42.68 -32.21
CA LEU A 40 -30.15 -41.74 -32.78
C LEU A 40 -30.60 -40.27 -32.70
N VAL A 41 -31.89 -40.00 -32.94
CA VAL A 41 -32.47 -38.65 -32.82
C VAL A 41 -32.49 -38.20 -31.35
N SER A 42 -32.84 -39.09 -30.42
CA SER A 42 -32.80 -38.77 -28.98
C SER A 42 -31.38 -38.53 -28.48
N THR A 43 -30.40 -39.28 -29.00
CA THR A 43 -28.98 -39.14 -28.64
C THR A 43 -28.40 -37.84 -29.20
N ASN A 44 -28.71 -37.49 -30.45
CA ASN A 44 -28.33 -36.19 -31.01
C ASN A 44 -28.95 -35.04 -30.23
N LYS A 45 -30.24 -35.11 -29.91
CA LYS A 45 -30.90 -34.07 -29.12
C LYS A 45 -30.23 -33.88 -27.75
N LYS A 46 -29.90 -34.98 -27.07
CA LYS A 46 -29.20 -34.97 -25.78
C LYS A 46 -27.77 -34.42 -25.90
N LEU A 47 -27.05 -34.75 -26.98
CA LEU A 47 -25.74 -34.19 -27.25
C LEU A 47 -25.81 -32.69 -27.54
N THR A 48 -26.82 -32.22 -28.27
CA THR A 48 -27.03 -30.78 -28.51
C THR A 48 -27.36 -30.05 -27.22
N GLU A 49 -28.24 -30.59 -26.39
CA GLU A 49 -28.57 -30.03 -25.06
C GLU A 49 -27.32 -29.95 -24.16
N GLN A 50 -26.49 -31.00 -24.13
CA GLN A 50 -25.22 -30.98 -23.40
C GLN A 50 -24.23 -29.95 -23.94
N LEU A 51 -24.19 -29.74 -25.25
CA LEU A 51 -23.29 -28.79 -25.89
C LEU A 51 -23.75 -27.34 -25.66
N GLU A 52 -25.06 -27.11 -25.54
CA GLU A 52 -25.65 -25.83 -25.15
C GLU A 52 -25.35 -25.50 -23.67
N ASP A 53 -25.52 -26.47 -22.77
CA ASP A 53 -25.20 -26.34 -21.33
C ASP A 53 -23.71 -26.05 -21.12
N GLU A 54 -22.82 -26.75 -21.83
CA GLU A 54 -21.38 -26.48 -21.76
C GLU A 54 -21.02 -25.10 -22.29
N ARG A 55 -21.69 -24.62 -23.34
CA ARG A 55 -21.51 -23.26 -23.87
C ARG A 55 -21.93 -22.20 -22.87
N GLN A 56 -23.09 -22.34 -22.25
CA GLN A 56 -23.54 -21.41 -21.21
C GLN A 56 -22.56 -21.38 -20.03
N LYS A 57 -22.07 -22.54 -19.62
CA LYS A 57 -21.09 -22.63 -18.53
C LYS A 57 -19.75 -21.99 -18.89
N ILE A 58 -19.31 -22.09 -20.15
CA ILE A 58 -18.11 -21.40 -20.64
C ILE A 58 -18.32 -19.88 -20.61
N GLU A 59 -19.47 -19.38 -21.08
CA GLU A 59 -19.78 -17.94 -21.05
C GLU A 59 -19.83 -17.38 -19.61
N GLU A 60 -20.45 -18.11 -18.68
CA GLU A 60 -20.47 -17.75 -17.26
C GLU A 60 -19.04 -17.68 -16.67
N LEU A 61 -18.21 -18.67 -16.97
CA LEU A 61 -16.82 -18.71 -16.51
C LEU A 61 -15.97 -17.61 -17.15
N GLU A 62 -16.19 -17.27 -18.41
CA GLU A 62 -15.49 -16.18 -19.08
C GLU A 62 -15.86 -14.82 -18.49
N GLU A 63 -17.13 -14.61 -18.16
CA GLU A 63 -17.59 -13.38 -17.53
C GLU A 63 -17.10 -13.28 -16.07
N GLU A 64 -17.14 -14.39 -15.32
CA GLU A 64 -16.54 -14.45 -13.98
C GLU A 64 -15.03 -14.17 -14.02
N ASN A 65 -14.31 -14.76 -14.97
CA ASN A 65 -12.87 -14.52 -15.15
C ASN A 65 -12.58 -13.06 -15.49
N ARG A 66 -13.40 -12.43 -16.35
CA ARG A 66 -13.30 -11.01 -16.67
C ARG A 66 -13.52 -10.13 -15.45
N ARG A 67 -14.53 -10.44 -14.63
CA ARG A 67 -14.80 -9.71 -13.38
C ARG A 67 -13.64 -9.85 -12.41
N LEU A 68 -13.20 -11.07 -12.14
CA LEU A 68 -12.08 -11.34 -11.24
C LEU A 68 -10.79 -10.68 -11.71
N LYS A 69 -10.53 -10.65 -13.02
CA LYS A 69 -9.38 -9.95 -13.59
C LYS A 69 -9.45 -8.46 -13.30
N ASN A 70 -10.61 -7.83 -13.49
CA ASN A 70 -10.79 -6.41 -13.17
C ASN A 70 -10.62 -6.12 -11.68
N ASP A 71 -11.15 -6.99 -10.82
CA ASP A 71 -11.00 -6.88 -9.36
C ASP A 71 -9.52 -6.96 -8.97
N ILE A 72 -8.79 -7.94 -9.49
CA ILE A 72 -7.34 -8.10 -9.25
C ILE A 72 -6.56 -6.87 -9.72
N LEU A 73 -6.88 -6.34 -10.91
CA LEU A 73 -6.22 -5.13 -11.42
C LEU A 73 -6.48 -3.93 -10.52
N THR A 74 -7.71 -3.79 -10.03
CA THR A 74 -8.09 -2.71 -9.10
C THR A 74 -7.33 -2.81 -7.78
N TYR A 75 -7.26 -4.00 -7.18
CA TYR A 75 -6.50 -4.20 -5.95
C TYR A 75 -4.99 -3.97 -6.13
N LYS A 76 -4.43 -4.37 -7.26
CA LYS A 76 -3.03 -4.09 -7.57
C LYS A 76 -2.76 -2.59 -7.69
N GLN A 77 -3.65 -1.87 -8.36
CA GLN A 77 -3.54 -0.43 -8.50
C GLN A 77 -3.60 0.26 -7.12
N GLN A 78 -4.58 -0.10 -6.28
CA GLN A 78 -4.68 0.43 -4.92
C GLN A 78 -3.44 0.12 -4.07
N ALA A 79 -2.88 -1.08 -4.20
CA ALA A 79 -1.66 -1.45 -3.49
C ALA A 79 -0.45 -0.62 -3.94
N ILE A 80 -0.33 -0.35 -5.25
CA ILE A 80 0.73 0.51 -5.79
C ILE A 80 0.55 1.94 -5.28
N GLU A 81 -0.65 2.50 -5.37
CA GLU A 81 -0.95 3.87 -4.90
C GLU A 81 -0.67 4.03 -3.40
N THR A 82 -0.98 3.00 -2.60
CA THR A 82 -0.70 3.01 -1.15
C THR A 82 0.81 2.98 -0.88
N GLU A 83 1.56 2.20 -1.65
CA GLU A 83 3.02 2.13 -1.51
C GLU A 83 3.68 3.45 -1.93
N GLU A 84 3.28 4.01 -3.07
CA GLU A 84 3.78 5.31 -3.56
C GLU A 84 3.51 6.43 -2.53
N GLN A 85 2.29 6.48 -1.98
CA GLN A 85 1.96 7.43 -0.91
C GLN A 85 2.85 7.25 0.33
N HIS A 86 3.15 6.01 0.70
CA HIS A 86 4.00 5.72 1.85
C HIS A 86 5.46 6.12 1.59
N GLU A 87 5.98 5.86 0.40
CA GLU A 87 7.33 6.28 -0.01
C GLU A 87 7.46 7.81 -0.03
N ASP A 88 6.46 8.51 -0.57
CA ASP A 88 6.42 9.97 -0.61
C ASP A 88 6.35 10.58 0.82
N GLU A 89 5.54 9.99 1.70
CA GLU A 89 5.45 10.41 3.11
C GLU A 89 6.79 10.22 3.84
N LEU A 90 7.47 9.09 3.62
CA LEU A 90 8.79 8.83 4.20
C LEU A 90 9.85 9.80 3.68
N ALA A 91 9.84 10.08 2.38
CA ALA A 91 10.77 11.04 1.78
C ALA A 91 10.56 12.45 2.34
N LEU A 92 9.29 12.90 2.41
CA LEU A 92 8.93 14.17 3.01
C LEU A 92 9.36 14.25 4.48
N ARG A 93 9.16 13.18 5.24
CA ARG A 93 9.55 13.12 6.64
C ARG A 93 11.05 13.37 6.82
N VAL A 94 11.88 12.73 6.01
CA VAL A 94 13.34 12.91 6.04
C VAL A 94 13.72 14.34 5.66
N GLU A 95 13.12 14.90 4.60
CA GLU A 95 13.35 16.29 4.18
C GLU A 95 13.04 17.29 5.30
N ILE A 96 11.88 17.13 5.96
CA ILE A 96 11.48 18.03 7.05
C ILE A 96 12.39 17.87 8.27
N GLU A 97 12.82 16.65 8.59
CA GLU A 97 13.75 16.41 9.69
C GLU A 97 15.11 17.09 9.45
N GLU A 98 15.67 16.96 8.24
CA GLU A 98 16.90 17.65 7.83
C GLU A 98 16.73 19.17 7.91
N LYS A 99 15.66 19.72 7.34
CA LYS A 99 15.36 21.16 7.40
C LYS A 99 15.23 21.67 8.83
N LEU A 100 14.62 20.90 9.72
CA LEU A 100 14.46 21.29 11.11
C LEU A 100 15.80 21.33 11.85
N LEU A 101 16.66 20.34 11.62
CA LEU A 101 17.99 20.32 12.20
C LEU A 101 18.82 21.53 11.73
N ASP A 102 18.75 21.87 10.45
CA ASP A 102 19.41 23.06 9.90
C ASP A 102 18.88 24.35 10.55
N ILE A 103 17.55 24.47 10.72
CA ILE A 103 16.93 25.62 11.41
C ILE A 103 17.45 25.74 12.84
N PHE A 104 17.52 24.62 13.56
CA PHE A 104 18.04 24.56 14.92
C PHE A 104 19.51 24.93 15.00
N GLU A 105 20.32 24.44 14.06
CA GLU A 105 21.73 24.83 13.93
C GLU A 105 21.86 26.34 13.66
N TYR A 106 21.12 26.89 12.71
CA TYR A 106 21.16 28.33 12.41
C TYR A 106 20.69 29.20 13.59
N MET A 107 19.70 28.76 14.36
CA MET A 107 19.30 29.42 15.61
C MET A 107 20.45 29.41 16.63
N HIS A 108 21.12 28.26 16.79
CA HIS A 108 22.22 28.11 17.74
C HIS A 108 23.44 28.96 17.35
N GLU A 109 23.79 28.97 16.07
CA GLU A 109 24.93 29.71 15.52
C GLU A 109 24.64 31.20 15.30
N ARG A 110 23.39 31.64 15.46
CA ARG A 110 22.91 33.00 15.15
C ARG A 110 23.12 33.37 13.67
N ASN A 111 22.99 32.39 12.79
CA ASN A 111 23.07 32.60 11.35
C ASN A 111 21.71 33.08 10.81
N HIS A 112 21.45 34.38 10.97
CA HIS A 112 20.15 34.95 10.61
C HIS A 112 19.88 34.94 9.09
N ASP A 113 20.92 35.08 8.27
CA ASP A 113 20.78 35.16 6.82
C ASP A 113 20.27 33.83 6.26
N ASP A 114 20.90 32.72 6.63
CA ASP A 114 20.48 31.38 6.19
C ASP A 114 19.16 30.97 6.87
N LEU A 115 18.97 31.29 8.15
CA LEU A 115 17.71 31.06 8.86
C LEU A 115 16.53 31.72 8.14
N GLN A 116 16.68 32.98 7.71
CA GLN A 116 15.60 33.73 7.05
C GLN A 116 15.12 33.07 5.74
N THR A 117 15.99 32.31 5.06
CA THR A 117 15.60 31.59 3.83
C THR A 117 14.66 30.41 4.11
N MET A 118 14.78 29.82 5.30
CA MET A 118 14.04 28.63 5.74
C MET A 118 12.69 28.96 6.38
N LEU A 119 12.42 30.25 6.64
CA LEU A 119 11.22 30.75 7.28
C LEU A 119 10.15 31.12 6.25
N ALA A 120 8.90 30.78 6.54
CA ALA A 120 7.76 31.16 5.72
C ALA A 120 7.50 32.67 5.81
N SER A 121 6.74 33.19 4.86
CA SER A 121 6.44 34.62 4.74
C SER A 121 5.80 35.26 5.99
N ASN A 122 5.14 34.46 6.83
CA ASN A 122 4.51 34.91 8.08
C ASN A 122 5.45 34.92 9.29
N VAL A 123 6.71 34.50 9.14
CA VAL A 123 7.71 34.45 10.21
C VAL A 123 8.85 35.43 9.92
N THR A 124 9.20 36.23 10.92
CA THR A 124 10.26 37.23 10.84
C THR A 124 11.26 37.06 11.96
N ILE A 125 12.52 37.43 11.73
CA ILE A 125 13.58 37.36 12.74
C ILE A 125 13.69 38.69 13.47
N ASP A 126 13.67 38.64 14.80
CA ASP A 126 14.15 39.72 15.67
C ASP A 126 15.62 39.46 16.02
N HIS A 127 16.51 40.23 15.39
CA HIS A 127 17.95 40.11 15.59
C HIS A 127 18.40 40.56 16.98
N GLU A 128 17.70 41.50 17.61
CA GLU A 128 18.09 42.02 18.93
C GLU A 128 17.69 41.05 20.04
N LEU A 129 16.53 40.39 19.88
CA LEU A 129 15.98 39.45 20.86
C LEU A 129 16.36 37.99 20.61
N GLU A 130 17.11 37.70 19.54
CA GLU A 130 17.43 36.34 19.08
C GLU A 130 16.17 35.47 19.07
N ALA A 131 15.14 35.94 18.36
CA ALA A 131 13.81 35.35 18.40
C ALA A 131 13.12 35.35 17.03
N LEU A 132 12.23 34.38 16.85
CA LEU A 132 11.28 34.34 15.75
C LEU A 132 9.97 35.01 16.17
N ASN A 133 9.48 35.93 15.35
CA ASN A 133 8.15 36.52 15.46
C ASN A 133 7.25 35.90 14.40
N ILE A 134 6.20 35.23 14.86
CA ILE A 134 5.29 34.42 14.05
C ILE A 134 3.94 35.11 14.05
N MET A 135 3.48 35.54 12.88
CA MET A 135 2.16 36.11 12.69
C MET A 135 1.17 35.00 12.31
N GLU A 136 0.31 34.61 13.24
CA GLU A 136 -0.78 33.67 12.94
C GLU A 136 -1.97 34.44 12.35
N HIS A 137 -2.13 34.39 11.02
CA HIS A 137 -3.19 35.12 10.31
C HIS A 137 -4.62 34.78 10.80
N ASP A 138 -4.86 33.54 11.23
CA ASP A 138 -6.18 33.07 11.63
C ASP A 138 -6.57 33.45 13.06
N SER A 139 -5.59 33.61 13.95
CA SER A 139 -5.83 33.91 15.36
C SER A 139 -5.60 35.38 15.70
N GLY A 140 -4.86 36.12 14.85
CA GLY A 140 -4.41 37.49 15.14
C GLY A 140 -3.46 37.56 16.34
N ILE A 141 -2.88 36.42 16.73
CA ILE A 141 -1.93 36.32 17.84
C ILE A 141 -0.53 36.32 17.26
N ASP A 142 0.23 37.35 17.60
CA ASP A 142 1.67 37.35 17.38
C ASP A 142 2.33 36.50 18.46
N ARG A 143 3.15 35.55 18.04
CA ARG A 143 3.93 34.71 18.94
C ARG A 143 5.41 34.97 18.75
N THR A 144 6.13 35.00 19.86
CA THR A 144 7.58 35.12 19.84
C THR A 144 8.18 33.84 20.40
N MET A 145 9.13 33.25 19.68
CA MET A 145 9.92 32.12 20.15
C MET A 145 11.40 32.52 20.15
N HIS A 146 12.01 32.52 21.32
CA HIS A 146 13.45 32.68 21.45
C HIS A 146 14.18 31.47 20.86
N TYR A 147 15.37 31.72 20.31
CA TYR A 147 16.24 30.69 19.77
C TYR A 147 16.52 29.60 20.80
N LEU A 148 16.49 28.36 20.32
CA LEU A 148 16.85 27.20 21.11
C LEU A 148 18.37 27.20 21.32
N GLN A 149 18.80 27.18 22.58
CA GLN A 149 20.21 27.08 22.94
C GLN A 149 20.51 25.64 23.37
N PHE A 150 21.28 24.95 22.55
CA PHE A 150 21.68 23.56 22.75
C PHE A 150 22.99 23.48 23.53
N ASP A 151 22.92 23.58 24.85
CA ASP A 151 24.07 23.29 25.70
C ASP A 151 23.60 22.59 27.00
N PRO A 152 23.80 21.27 27.17
CA PRO A 152 24.54 20.32 26.31
C PRO A 152 23.75 19.86 25.07
N VAL A 153 24.45 19.19 24.13
CA VAL A 153 23.92 18.63 22.87
C VAL A 153 22.65 17.79 23.14
N PRO A 154 21.46 18.24 22.71
CA PRO A 154 20.26 17.46 22.90
C PRO A 154 20.20 16.33 21.88
N TYR A 155 19.64 15.21 22.31
CA TYR A 155 19.01 14.24 21.43
C TYR A 155 17.59 14.73 21.13
N ILE A 156 17.29 14.95 19.85
CA ILE A 156 15.97 15.38 19.38
C ILE A 156 15.29 14.17 18.73
N ALA A 157 14.08 13.85 19.16
CA ALA A 157 13.31 12.72 18.65
C ALA A 157 11.92 13.17 18.21
N GLN A 158 11.56 12.84 16.98
CA GLN A 158 10.21 13.04 16.47
C GLN A 158 9.24 12.07 17.19
N ARG A 159 8.17 12.62 17.77
CA ARG A 159 7.15 11.85 18.50
C ARG A 159 5.93 11.55 17.66
N GLY A 160 5.60 12.46 16.75
CA GLY A 160 4.41 12.38 15.92
C GLY A 160 4.52 13.38 14.79
N PHE A 161 3.82 13.09 13.70
CA PHE A 161 3.68 14.01 12.59
C PHE A 161 2.35 13.76 11.90
N SER A 162 1.91 14.76 11.14
CA SER A 162 0.71 14.70 10.33
C SER A 162 0.89 15.62 9.15
N LEU A 163 0.65 15.09 7.96
CA LEU A 163 0.35 15.91 6.78
C LEU A 163 -1.13 16.31 6.90
N VAL A 164 -1.40 17.58 7.17
CA VAL A 164 -2.78 18.08 7.35
C VAL A 164 -3.47 18.19 6.00
N ASP A 165 -2.74 18.68 5.01
CA ASP A 165 -3.05 18.75 3.59
C ASP A 165 -1.74 18.76 2.79
N ASP A 166 -1.81 18.83 1.46
CA ASP A 166 -0.62 18.83 0.59
C ASP A 166 0.30 20.05 0.77
N THR A 167 -0.08 21.02 1.61
CA THR A 167 0.67 22.27 1.83
C THR A 167 1.07 22.52 3.28
N HIS A 168 0.61 21.71 4.24
CA HIS A 168 0.88 21.88 5.67
C HIS A 168 1.30 20.56 6.32
N TYR A 169 2.49 20.59 6.91
CA TYR A 169 3.06 19.48 7.66
C TYR A 169 3.30 19.88 9.11
N THR A 170 2.71 19.15 10.04
CA THR A 170 2.87 19.37 11.49
C THR A 170 3.68 18.23 12.08
N SER A 171 4.62 18.55 12.97
CA SER A 171 5.40 17.54 13.66
C SER A 171 5.77 17.94 15.08
N ASP A 172 5.74 16.96 15.97
CA ASP A 172 6.10 17.08 17.37
C ASP A 172 7.48 16.47 17.61
N TYR A 173 8.35 17.22 18.28
CA TYR A 173 9.68 16.79 18.65
C TYR A 173 9.85 16.86 20.16
N ALA A 174 10.49 15.85 20.74
CA ALA A 174 10.99 15.87 22.10
C ALA A 174 12.49 16.06 22.12
N MET A 175 12.95 16.87 23.06
CA MET A 175 14.36 17.14 23.29
C MET A 175 14.80 16.49 24.59
N TYR A 176 15.97 15.86 24.55
CA TYR A 176 16.56 15.17 25.67
C TYR A 176 18.03 15.51 25.84
N THR A 177 18.48 15.78 27.05
CA THR A 177 19.90 15.93 27.36
C THR A 177 20.46 14.62 27.87
N LEU A 178 21.65 14.25 27.38
CA LEU A 178 22.38 13.12 27.93
C LEU A 178 23.04 13.52 29.26
N THR A 179 22.69 12.81 30.32
CA THR A 179 23.26 12.94 31.67
C THR A 179 23.97 11.65 32.08
N ASP A 180 24.70 11.68 33.19
CA ASP A 180 25.40 10.50 33.74
C ASP A 180 24.43 9.34 34.04
N ASP A 181 23.18 9.66 34.38
CA ASP A 181 22.12 8.69 34.73
C ASP A 181 21.23 8.29 33.54
N GLY A 182 21.50 8.82 32.33
CA GLY A 182 20.75 8.52 31.11
C GLY A 182 20.16 9.77 30.43
N PHE A 183 19.09 9.60 29.65
CA PHE A 183 18.42 10.70 28.96
C PHE A 183 17.42 11.41 29.86
N GLN A 184 17.61 12.71 30.06
CA GLN A 184 16.66 13.59 30.73
C GLN A 184 15.78 14.28 29.67
N TYR A 185 14.46 14.30 29.86
CA TYR A 185 13.56 15.07 28.99
C TYR A 185 13.57 16.55 29.37
N ASP A 186 13.86 17.42 28.41
CA ASP A 186 13.96 18.87 28.65
C ASP A 186 12.76 19.66 28.13
N GLY A 187 11.97 19.06 27.23
CA GLY A 187 10.77 19.67 26.68
C GLY A 187 10.44 19.17 25.28
N GLY A 188 9.35 19.68 24.74
CA GLY A 188 8.94 19.40 23.38
C GLY A 188 8.69 20.67 22.59
N VAL A 189 8.81 20.57 21.27
CA VAL A 189 8.40 21.61 20.33
C VAL A 189 7.47 21.00 19.29
N GLU A 190 6.40 21.72 18.99
CA GLU A 190 5.57 21.46 17.82
C GLU A 190 6.00 22.45 16.75
N VAL A 191 6.25 21.94 15.55
CA VAL A 191 6.61 22.72 14.37
C VAL A 191 5.57 22.51 13.30
N VAL A 192 5.30 23.58 12.57
CA VAL A 192 4.45 23.56 11.38
C VAL A 192 5.26 24.10 10.22
N PHE A 193 5.28 23.34 9.14
CA PHE A 193 5.84 23.73 7.86
C PHE A 193 4.72 24.00 6.87
N SER A 194 4.89 25.06 6.08
CA SER A 194 4.02 25.42 4.98
C SER A 194 4.81 25.38 3.67
N PHE A 195 4.17 24.91 2.59
CA PHE A 195 4.80 24.87 1.27
C PHE A 195 4.63 26.20 0.53
N GLU A 196 5.73 26.94 0.35
CA GLU A 196 5.82 28.22 -0.38
C GLU A 196 6.93 28.12 -1.45
N GLU A 197 6.72 27.32 -2.50
CA GLU A 197 7.75 26.86 -3.48
C GLU A 197 8.70 25.79 -2.93
N GLU A 198 8.99 25.86 -1.64
CA GLU A 198 9.68 24.85 -0.84
C GLU A 198 9.05 24.76 0.55
N TRP A 199 9.34 23.70 1.30
CA TRP A 199 8.89 23.60 2.69
C TRP A 199 9.62 24.61 3.57
N LYS A 200 8.85 25.49 4.21
CA LYS A 200 9.32 26.55 5.10
C LYS A 200 8.65 26.50 6.45
N LEU A 201 9.39 26.86 7.50
CA LEU A 201 8.85 26.91 8.86
C LEU A 201 7.86 28.07 8.99
N SER A 202 6.59 27.75 9.25
CA SER A 202 5.51 28.73 9.41
C SER A 202 5.06 28.90 10.85
N SER A 203 5.34 27.93 11.72
CA SER A 203 5.10 28.05 13.15
C SER A 203 6.02 27.13 13.95
N ILE A 204 6.38 27.57 15.15
CA ILE A 204 7.07 26.75 16.15
C ILE A 204 6.62 27.16 17.54
N ARG A 205 6.37 26.19 18.42
CA ARG A 205 5.97 26.44 19.80
C ARG A 205 6.47 25.37 20.75
N TYR A 206 6.74 25.76 21.99
CA TYR A 206 6.98 24.82 23.08
C TYR A 206 5.70 24.06 23.44
N VAL A 207 5.82 22.76 23.65
CA VAL A 207 4.76 21.87 24.14
C VAL A 207 5.16 21.37 25.53
N GLN A 208 4.26 21.55 26.51
CA GLN A 208 4.43 21.08 27.88
C GLN A 208 3.96 19.63 28.05
#